data_AF-A0A359BGP7-F1
#
_entry.id   AF-A0A359BGP7-F1
#
_cell.length_a   1.000
_cell.length_b   1.000
_cell.length_c   1.000
_cell.angle_alpha   90.00
_cell.angle_beta   90.00
_cell.angle_gamma   90.00
#
_symmetry.space_group_name_H-M   'P 1'
#
loop_
_entity.id
_entity.type
_entity.pdbx_description
1 polymer ?
#
loop_
_entity_poly.entity_id
_entity_poly.type
_entity_poly.pdbx_seq_one_letter_code
_entity_poly.pdbx_strand_id
1 'polypeptide(L)'
;MITESEANHLKEKQRALRNGFQDSLGLRVHRAISWLQRAAKEQDDPDASFVFLWIAFNSAYSQDIGIAYHVSEKGRFKNFLSTLLSFDRGDRVYNLVWTRFPHEIRLILENPYVFGPFWSFQNGIEGHDDWAHRLELSLKMAKVALAENDTERVLNELFDRLYVLRNQVIHGGS
;
A
#
# COMPACT_ATOMS: atom_id res chain seq x y z
N MET A 1 5.43 -7.50 12.58
CA MET A 1 4.40 -6.45 12.54
C MET A 1 4.86 -5.30 13.41
N ILE A 2 4.38 -4.08 13.15
CA ILE A 2 4.67 -2.94 14.03
C ILE A 2 4.09 -3.22 15.42
N THR A 3 4.88 -2.98 16.45
CA THR A 3 4.48 -3.14 17.84
C THR A 3 3.77 -1.89 18.35
N GLU A 4 2.99 -2.04 19.43
CA GLU A 4 2.39 -0.88 20.10
C GLU A 4 3.45 0.12 20.57
N SER A 5 4.60 -0.35 21.02
CA SER A 5 5.72 0.50 21.45
C SER A 5 6.25 1.36 20.30
N GLU A 6 6.50 0.77 19.13
CA GLU A 6 6.95 1.50 17.95
C GLU A 6 5.91 2.54 17.49
N ALA A 7 4.63 2.17 17.47
CA ALA A 7 3.55 3.08 17.09
C ALA A 7 3.40 4.24 18.08
N ASN A 8 3.56 3.99 19.39
CA ASN A 8 3.54 5.02 20.43
C ASN A 8 4.72 5.98 20.29
N HIS A 9 5.93 5.46 20.02
CA HIS A 9 7.10 6.29 19.78
C HIS A 9 6.89 7.25 18.60
N LEU A 10 6.29 6.78 17.50
CA LEU A 10 5.92 7.64 16.38
C LEU A 10 4.92 8.73 16.79
N LYS A 11 3.96 8.41 17.66
CA LYS A 11 2.96 9.38 18.15
C LYS A 11 3.59 10.46 19.01
N GLU A 12 4.53 10.10 19.88
CA GLU A 12 5.28 11.05 20.71
C GLU A 12 6.13 11.97 19.83
N LYS A 13 6.85 11.41 18.86
CA LYS A 13 7.62 12.18 17.87
C LYS A 13 6.72 13.15 17.10
N GLN A 14 5.54 12.70 16.65
CA GLN A 14 4.57 13.57 15.97
C GLN A 14 4.14 14.71 16.87
N ARG A 15 3.82 14.46 18.14
CA ARG A 15 3.41 15.50 19.10
C ARG A 15 4.50 16.54 19.35
N ALA A 16 5.76 16.09 19.45
CA ALA A 16 6.90 16.97 19.67
C ALA A 16 7.17 17.90 18.46
N LEU A 17 6.98 17.39 17.24
CA LEU A 17 7.32 18.12 16.01
C LEU A 17 6.15 18.84 15.35
N ARG A 18 4.89 18.54 15.73
CA ARG A 18 3.69 18.99 14.98
C ARG A 18 3.59 20.50 14.76
N ASN A 19 4.05 21.30 15.72
CA ASN A 19 3.96 22.76 15.65
C ASN A 19 4.86 23.35 14.54
N GLY A 20 5.82 22.58 14.02
CA GLY A 20 6.70 22.99 12.92
C GLY A 20 6.20 22.59 11.52
N PHE A 21 5.05 21.93 11.41
CA PHE A 21 4.48 21.51 10.13
C PHE A 21 3.28 22.38 9.74
N GLN A 22 3.02 22.51 8.44
CA GLN A 22 1.74 23.04 7.96
C GLN A 22 0.58 22.18 8.49
N ASP A 23 -0.54 22.81 8.84
CA ASP A 23 -1.69 22.15 9.46
C ASP A 23 -2.18 20.91 8.69
N SER A 24 -2.22 21.00 7.35
CA SER A 24 -2.63 19.89 6.50
C SER A 24 -1.68 18.69 6.58
N LEU A 25 -0.36 18.91 6.62
CA LEU A 25 0.62 17.84 6.82
C LEU A 25 0.52 17.27 8.25
N GLY A 26 0.46 18.15 9.25
CA GLY A 26 0.36 17.78 10.66
C GLY A 26 -0.86 16.91 10.94
N LEU A 27 -2.03 17.27 10.40
CA LEU A 27 -3.27 16.52 10.56
C LEU A 27 -3.22 15.14 9.90
N ARG A 28 -2.67 15.04 8.68
CA ARG A 28 -2.56 13.77 7.95
C ARG A 28 -1.64 12.78 8.64
N VAL A 29 -0.46 13.24 9.04
CA VAL A 29 0.50 12.43 9.81
C VAL A 29 -0.10 12.02 11.14
N HIS A 30 -0.83 12.92 11.82
CA HIS A 30 -1.53 12.59 13.05
C HIS A 30 -2.55 11.46 12.86
N ARG A 31 -3.43 11.56 11.84
CA ARG A 31 -4.45 10.54 11.54
C ARG A 31 -3.80 9.21 11.16
N ALA A 32 -2.79 9.23 10.29
CA ALA A 32 -2.06 8.05 9.88
C ALA A 32 -1.49 7.29 11.09
N ILE A 33 -0.82 7.99 12.01
CA ILE A 33 -0.25 7.36 13.20
C ILE A 33 -1.33 6.88 14.17
N SER A 34 -2.46 7.59 14.32
CA SER A 34 -3.58 7.10 15.15
C SER A 34 -4.12 5.75 14.66
N TRP A 35 -4.30 5.60 13.34
CA TRP A 35 -4.75 4.34 12.75
C TRP A 35 -3.68 3.26 12.81
N LEU A 36 -2.40 3.62 12.69
CA LEU A 36 -1.28 2.72 12.90
C LEU A 36 -1.24 2.18 14.33
N GLN A 37 -1.49 3.02 15.34
CA GLN A 37 -1.63 2.59 16.74
C GLN A 37 -2.82 1.65 16.94
N ARG A 38 -3.91 1.85 16.20
CA ARG A 38 -5.07 0.95 16.23
C ARG A 38 -4.71 -0.41 15.63
N ALA A 39 -4.04 -0.44 14.47
CA ALA A 39 -3.55 -1.67 13.85
C ALA A 39 -2.60 -2.46 14.77
N ALA A 40 -1.68 -1.76 15.45
CA ALA A 40 -0.71 -2.39 16.35
C ALA A 40 -1.35 -3.11 17.57
N LYS A 41 -2.59 -2.72 17.94
CA LYS A 41 -3.37 -3.35 19.02
C LYS A 41 -4.15 -4.57 18.54
N GLU A 42 -4.35 -4.69 17.23
CA GLU A 42 -5.15 -5.74 16.63
C GLU A 42 -4.24 -6.93 16.28
N GLN A 43 -3.98 -7.79 17.27
CA GLN A 43 -3.08 -8.93 17.14
C GLN A 43 -3.81 -10.22 16.76
N ASP A 44 -5.09 -10.33 17.12
CA ASP A 44 -5.88 -11.54 16.95
C ASP A 44 -6.74 -11.53 15.67
N ASP A 45 -6.88 -10.37 15.03
CA ASP A 45 -7.65 -10.19 13.79
C ASP A 45 -6.78 -9.51 12.70
N PRO A 46 -6.12 -10.32 11.84
CA PRO A 46 -5.31 -9.81 10.75
C PRO A 46 -6.10 -9.00 9.72
N ASP A 47 -7.38 -9.29 9.50
CA ASP A 47 -8.22 -8.58 8.53
C ASP A 47 -8.55 -7.18 9.04
N ALA A 48 -8.93 -7.06 10.31
CA ALA A 48 -9.12 -5.77 10.96
C ALA A 48 -7.80 -4.97 11.02
N SER A 49 -6.68 -5.62 11.35
CA SER A 49 -5.35 -5.00 11.35
C SER A 49 -4.99 -4.46 9.96
N PHE A 50 -5.22 -5.24 8.91
CA PHE A 50 -5.01 -4.83 7.51
C PHE A 50 -5.88 -3.61 7.14
N VAL A 51 -7.16 -3.60 7.50
CA VAL A 51 -8.04 -2.44 7.26
C VAL A 51 -7.52 -1.20 7.97
N PHE A 52 -7.08 -1.30 9.24
CA PHE A 52 -6.51 -0.17 9.96
C PHE A 52 -5.19 0.32 9.35
N LEU A 53 -4.32 -0.58 8.89
CA LEU A 53 -3.11 -0.22 8.14
C LEU A 53 -3.45 0.49 6.83
N TRP A 54 -4.48 0.03 6.11
CA TRP A 54 -4.94 0.68 4.89
C TRP A 54 -5.45 2.10 5.16
N ILE A 55 -6.24 2.29 6.21
CA ILE A 55 -6.72 3.63 6.61
C ILE A 55 -5.56 4.52 7.05
N ALA A 56 -4.57 3.98 7.77
CA ALA A 56 -3.36 4.69 8.16
C ALA A 56 -2.59 5.17 6.93
N PHE A 57 -2.39 4.28 5.96
CA PHE A 57 -1.73 4.59 4.70
C PHE A 57 -2.49 5.65 3.89
N ASN A 58 -3.80 5.48 3.71
CA ASN A 58 -4.67 6.46 3.04
C ASN A 58 -4.59 7.84 3.69
N SER A 59 -4.56 7.89 5.02
CA SER A 59 -4.44 9.14 5.77
C SER A 59 -3.11 9.86 5.50
N ALA A 60 -2.03 9.14 5.26
CA ALA A 60 -0.71 9.71 4.99
C ALA A 60 -0.61 10.35 3.60
N TYR A 61 -1.19 9.71 2.57
CA TYR A 61 -1.06 10.20 1.19
C TYR A 61 -2.22 11.07 0.71
N SER A 62 -3.41 10.98 1.34
CA SER A 62 -4.59 11.76 0.95
C SER A 62 -4.29 13.24 1.08
N GLN A 63 -4.07 13.98 -0.01
CA GLN A 63 -3.91 15.43 0.09
C GLN A 63 -5.31 16.06 0.11
N ASP A 64 -5.60 16.88 1.12
CA ASP A 64 -6.73 17.83 1.07
C ASP A 64 -6.41 18.88 -0.01
N ILE A 65 -6.60 18.53 -1.28
CA ILE A 65 -6.54 19.47 -2.40
C ILE A 65 -7.94 19.60 -2.94
N GLY A 66 -8.65 20.63 -2.49
CA GLY A 66 -9.94 21.04 -3.03
C GLY A 66 -9.91 21.50 -4.49
N ILE A 67 -9.00 21.02 -5.34
CA ILE A 67 -8.82 21.49 -6.73
C ILE A 67 -8.41 20.37 -7.73
N ALA A 68 -8.04 19.15 -7.31
CA ALA A 68 -7.60 18.11 -8.25
C ALA A 68 -8.68 17.06 -8.55
N TYR A 69 -9.81 17.47 -9.13
CA TYR A 69 -10.84 16.56 -9.65
C TYR A 69 -10.38 15.69 -10.84
N HIS A 70 -9.15 15.86 -11.32
CA HIS A 70 -8.64 15.23 -12.55
C HIS A 70 -7.65 14.07 -12.34
N VAL A 71 -7.23 13.76 -11.10
CA VAL A 71 -6.27 12.67 -10.85
C VAL A 71 -6.98 11.51 -10.16
N SER A 72 -6.96 10.33 -10.81
CA SER A 72 -7.49 9.10 -10.22
C SER A 72 -6.80 8.77 -8.89
N GLU A 73 -7.47 8.02 -8.01
CA GLU A 73 -6.86 7.55 -6.75
C GLU A 73 -5.53 6.82 -6.99
N LYS A 74 -5.49 5.99 -8.03
CA LYS A 74 -4.28 5.31 -8.49
C LYS A 74 -3.16 6.29 -8.87
N GLY A 75 -3.48 7.39 -9.55
CA GLY A 75 -2.50 8.43 -9.87
C GLY A 75 -1.95 9.15 -8.64
N ARG A 76 -2.81 9.45 -7.65
CA ARG A 76 -2.39 10.06 -6.37
C ARG A 76 -1.47 9.14 -5.58
N PHE A 77 -1.80 7.85 -5.55
CA PHE A 77 -0.97 6.82 -4.93
C PHE A 77 0.43 6.77 -5.57
N LYS A 78 0.50 6.68 -6.91
CA LYS A 78 1.78 6.64 -7.64
C LYS A 78 2.67 7.84 -7.32
N ASN A 79 2.10 9.04 -7.35
CA ASN A 79 2.84 10.27 -7.04
C ASN A 79 3.35 10.30 -5.60
N PHE A 80 2.54 9.84 -4.65
CA PHE A 80 2.96 9.73 -3.25
C PHE A 80 4.12 8.74 -3.09
N LEU A 81 4.03 7.56 -3.71
CA LEU A 81 5.06 6.54 -3.64
C LEU A 81 6.40 7.03 -4.24
N SER A 82 6.35 7.63 -5.43
CA SER A 82 7.53 8.22 -6.07
C SER A 82 8.18 9.30 -5.19
N THR A 83 7.34 10.18 -4.60
CA THR A 83 7.80 11.20 -3.65
C THR A 83 8.45 10.56 -2.41
N LEU A 84 7.83 9.54 -1.83
CA LEU A 84 8.35 8.84 -0.65
C LEU A 84 9.72 8.22 -0.93
N LEU A 85 9.86 7.54 -2.07
CA LEU A 85 11.13 6.92 -2.48
C LEU A 85 12.21 7.97 -2.76
N SER A 86 11.86 9.15 -3.28
CA SER A 86 12.82 10.26 -3.46
C SER A 86 13.44 10.75 -2.14
N PHE A 87 12.75 10.53 -1.01
CA PHE A 87 13.22 10.86 0.34
C PHE A 87 13.89 9.68 1.06
N ASP A 88 13.91 8.47 0.47
CA ASP A 88 14.48 7.27 1.08
C ASP A 88 16.01 7.19 0.95
N ARG A 89 16.71 8.27 1.30
CA ARG A 89 18.19 8.36 1.20
C ARG A 89 18.96 7.33 2.03
N GLY A 90 18.28 6.66 2.96
CA GLY A 90 18.85 5.64 3.83
C GLY A 90 18.38 4.22 3.48
N ASP A 91 17.80 4.03 2.29
CA ASP A 91 17.38 2.74 1.75
C ASP A 91 16.46 1.96 2.71
N ARG A 92 15.60 2.63 3.48
CA ARG A 92 14.73 1.95 4.44
C ARG A 92 13.62 1.19 3.73
N VAL A 93 12.97 1.84 2.75
CA VAL A 93 11.95 1.19 1.92
C VAL A 93 12.58 0.14 1.03
N TYR A 94 13.75 0.46 0.46
CA TYR A 94 14.55 -0.52 -0.27
C TYR A 94 14.80 -1.78 0.57
N ASN A 95 15.38 -1.64 1.76
CA ASN A 95 15.67 -2.79 2.63
C ASN A 95 14.42 -3.57 3.05
N LEU A 96 13.26 -2.91 3.19
CA LEU A 96 12.01 -3.62 3.42
C LEU A 96 11.64 -4.54 2.26
N VAL A 97 11.75 -4.04 1.02
CA VAL A 97 11.38 -4.79 -0.19
C VAL A 97 12.38 -5.92 -0.48
N TRP A 98 13.68 -5.64 -0.39
CA TRP A 98 14.72 -6.56 -0.87
C TRP A 98 15.30 -7.48 0.21
N THR A 99 15.30 -7.03 1.46
CA THR A 99 15.93 -7.77 2.56
C THR A 99 14.87 -8.42 3.46
N ARG A 100 13.81 -7.68 3.82
CA ARG A 100 12.83 -8.18 4.81
C ARG A 100 11.69 -8.97 4.19
N PHE A 101 11.09 -8.50 3.10
CA PHE A 101 9.87 -9.07 2.53
C PHE A 101 9.98 -9.62 1.08
N PRO A 102 11.16 -10.02 0.56
CA PRO A 102 11.26 -10.43 -0.85
C PRO A 102 10.41 -11.67 -1.18
N HIS A 103 10.23 -12.56 -0.20
CA HIS A 103 9.43 -13.79 -0.38
C HIS A 103 7.93 -13.50 -0.32
N GLU A 104 7.48 -12.77 0.70
CA GLU A 104 6.07 -12.42 0.91
C GLU A 104 5.53 -11.57 -0.25
N ILE A 105 6.32 -10.63 -0.77
CA ILE A 105 5.97 -9.84 -1.95
C ILE A 105 5.74 -10.76 -3.16
N ARG A 106 6.64 -11.73 -3.39
CA ARG A 106 6.50 -12.69 -4.49
C ARG A 106 5.22 -13.51 -4.38
N LEU A 107 4.92 -14.03 -3.18
CA LEU A 107 3.69 -14.79 -2.94
C LEU A 107 2.42 -13.98 -3.26
N ILE A 108 2.39 -12.69 -2.89
CA ILE A 108 1.25 -11.81 -3.20
C ILE A 108 1.13 -11.56 -4.70
N LEU A 109 2.25 -11.32 -5.39
CA LEU A 109 2.24 -11.05 -6.83
C LEU A 109 1.79 -12.27 -7.66
N GLU A 110 2.12 -13.48 -7.19
CA GLU A 110 1.75 -14.76 -7.82
C GLU A 110 0.33 -15.22 -7.51
N ASN A 111 -0.33 -14.63 -6.51
CA ASN A 111 -1.64 -15.05 -6.07
C ASN A 111 -2.77 -14.51 -6.98
N PRO A 112 -3.51 -15.37 -7.70
CA PRO A 112 -4.60 -14.94 -8.58
C PRO A 112 -5.78 -14.33 -7.82
N TYR A 113 -5.99 -14.68 -6.55
CA TYR A 113 -7.11 -14.18 -5.76
C TYR A 113 -6.98 -12.70 -5.37
N VAL A 114 -5.81 -12.10 -5.54
CA VAL A 114 -5.59 -10.65 -5.39
C VAL A 114 -5.32 -9.97 -6.73
N PHE A 115 -5.62 -10.65 -7.84
CA PHE A 115 -5.44 -10.13 -9.19
C PHE A 115 -6.78 -9.75 -9.82
N GLY A 116 -6.99 -8.45 -10.10
CA GLY A 116 -8.28 -7.93 -10.60
C GLY A 116 -8.84 -8.68 -11.82
N PRO A 117 -8.05 -8.92 -12.88
CA PRO A 117 -8.53 -9.64 -14.06
C PRO A 117 -9.05 -11.06 -13.79
N PHE A 118 -8.54 -11.74 -12.76
CA PHE A 118 -9.08 -13.05 -12.35
C PHE A 118 -10.54 -12.91 -11.91
N TRP A 119 -10.86 -11.90 -11.08
CA TRP A 119 -12.22 -11.67 -10.63
C TRP A 119 -13.14 -11.14 -11.72
N SER A 120 -12.64 -10.30 -12.62
CA SER A 120 -13.41 -9.89 -13.80
C SER A 120 -13.85 -11.11 -14.63
N PHE A 121 -12.98 -12.11 -14.79
CA PHE A 121 -13.33 -13.38 -15.42
C PHE A 121 -14.35 -14.19 -14.60
N GLN A 122 -14.14 -14.36 -13.28
CA GLN A 122 -15.10 -15.10 -12.43
C GLN A 122 -16.50 -14.46 -12.42
N ASN A 123 -16.57 -13.14 -12.55
CA ASN A 123 -17.82 -12.37 -12.61
C ASN A 123 -18.44 -12.33 -14.02
N GLY A 124 -17.86 -13.02 -15.01
CA GLY A 124 -18.40 -13.10 -16.37
C GLY A 124 -18.27 -11.83 -17.18
N ILE A 125 -17.33 -10.93 -16.82
CA ILE A 125 -17.06 -9.72 -17.61
C ILE A 125 -16.32 -10.13 -18.90
N GLU A 126 -16.88 -9.78 -20.06
CA GLU A 126 -16.29 -10.08 -21.36
C GLU A 126 -14.87 -9.50 -21.52
N GLY A 127 -14.00 -10.22 -22.25
CA GLY A 127 -12.64 -9.77 -22.55
C GLY A 127 -11.59 -10.08 -21.47
N HIS A 128 -11.93 -10.97 -20.52
CA HIS A 128 -11.05 -11.40 -19.42
C HIS A 128 -10.69 -12.90 -19.45
N ASP A 129 -11.03 -13.63 -20.52
CA ASP A 129 -10.65 -15.05 -20.67
C ASP A 129 -9.14 -15.27 -20.66
N ASP A 130 -8.36 -14.25 -21.01
CA ASP A 130 -6.90 -14.26 -21.04
C ASP A 130 -6.26 -13.87 -19.69
N TRP A 131 -7.02 -13.83 -18.57
CA TRP A 131 -6.50 -13.40 -17.27
C TRP A 131 -5.25 -14.16 -16.82
N ALA A 132 -5.16 -15.46 -17.11
CA ALA A 132 -4.02 -16.29 -16.73
C ALA A 132 -2.74 -15.85 -17.47
N HIS A 133 -2.87 -15.54 -18.76
CA HIS A 133 -1.77 -14.99 -19.55
C HIS A 133 -1.39 -13.58 -19.06
N ARG A 134 -2.36 -12.74 -18.69
CA ARG A 134 -2.08 -11.42 -18.09
C ARG A 134 -1.35 -11.53 -16.75
N LEU A 135 -1.69 -12.53 -15.93
CA LEU A 135 -0.99 -12.79 -14.67
C LEU A 135 0.46 -13.21 -14.95
N GLU A 136 0.69 -14.12 -15.90
CA GLU A 136 2.05 -14.52 -16.30
C GLU A 136 2.88 -13.33 -16.80
N LEU A 137 2.30 -12.47 -17.64
CA LEU A 137 2.96 -11.24 -18.12
C LEU A 137 3.30 -10.30 -16.96
N SER A 138 2.36 -10.06 -16.03
CA SER A 138 2.59 -9.23 -14.85
C SER A 138 3.70 -9.81 -13.97
N LEU A 139 3.75 -11.13 -13.79
CA LEU A 139 4.82 -11.81 -13.07
C LEU A 139 6.18 -11.68 -13.76
N LYS A 140 6.22 -11.78 -15.09
CA LYS A 140 7.45 -11.56 -15.86
C LYS A 140 7.94 -10.12 -15.67
N MET A 141 7.04 -9.14 -15.73
CA MET A 141 7.36 -7.73 -15.48
C MET A 141 7.86 -7.48 -14.06
N ALA A 142 7.22 -8.11 -13.06
CA ALA A 142 7.67 -8.04 -11.68
C ALA A 142 9.05 -8.70 -11.49
N LYS A 143 9.33 -9.84 -12.14
CA LYS A 143 10.66 -10.48 -12.11
C LYS A 143 11.75 -9.60 -12.70
N VAL A 144 11.45 -8.87 -13.78
CA VAL A 144 12.38 -7.88 -14.35
C VAL A 144 12.62 -6.74 -13.38
N ALA A 145 11.56 -6.16 -12.80
CA ALA A 145 11.69 -5.13 -11.76
C ALA A 145 12.49 -5.63 -10.55
N LEU A 146 12.30 -6.90 -10.17
CA LEU A 146 13.07 -7.60 -9.15
C LEU A 146 14.56 -7.69 -9.49
N ALA A 147 14.90 -8.01 -10.73
CA ALA A 147 16.29 -8.11 -11.20
C ALA A 147 16.97 -6.73 -11.32
N GLU A 148 16.21 -5.70 -11.68
CA GLU A 148 16.70 -4.32 -11.85
C GLU A 148 16.72 -3.52 -10.53
N ASN A 149 16.31 -4.13 -9.41
CA ASN A 149 16.13 -3.46 -8.12
C ASN A 149 15.17 -2.25 -8.18
N ASP A 150 14.20 -2.28 -9.09
CA ASP A 150 13.21 -1.23 -9.29
C ASP A 150 12.13 -1.29 -8.19
N THR A 151 12.46 -0.67 -7.06
CA THR A 151 11.63 -0.63 -5.85
C THR A 151 10.27 0.02 -6.12
N GLU A 152 10.23 1.07 -6.95
CA GLU A 152 8.99 1.78 -7.26
C GLU A 152 8.03 0.89 -8.04
N ARG A 153 8.51 0.20 -9.07
CA ARG A 153 7.68 -0.69 -9.88
C ARG A 153 7.18 -1.90 -9.10
N VAL A 154 8.03 -2.51 -8.26
CA VAL A 154 7.62 -3.62 -7.39
C VAL A 154 6.51 -3.19 -6.44
N LEU A 155 6.66 -2.04 -5.79
CA LEU A 155 5.64 -1.51 -4.87
C LEU A 155 4.35 -1.14 -5.60
N ASN A 156 4.41 -0.58 -6.81
CA ASN A 156 3.21 -0.31 -7.60
C ASN A 156 2.40 -1.58 -7.90
N GLU A 157 3.06 -2.65 -8.34
CA GLU A 157 2.38 -3.94 -8.59
C GLU A 157 1.83 -4.55 -7.30
N LEU A 158 2.61 -4.50 -6.20
CA LEU A 158 2.18 -5.00 -4.90
C LEU A 158 0.92 -4.28 -4.40
N PHE A 159 0.90 -2.94 -4.46
CA PHE A 159 -0.27 -2.17 -4.02
C PHE A 159 -1.48 -2.35 -4.94
N ASP A 160 -1.28 -2.59 -6.24
CA ASP A 160 -2.37 -3.00 -7.13
C ASP A 160 -3.02 -4.32 -6.64
N ARG A 161 -2.23 -5.29 -6.14
CA ARG A 161 -2.76 -6.52 -5.52
C ARG A 161 -3.46 -6.26 -4.19
N LEU A 162 -2.82 -5.47 -3.32
CA LEU A 162 -3.40 -5.12 -2.00
C LEU A 162 -4.71 -4.32 -2.14
N TYR A 163 -4.87 -3.54 -3.20
CA TYR A 163 -6.11 -2.82 -3.49
C TYR A 163 -7.28 -3.78 -3.77
N VAL A 164 -7.03 -4.87 -4.50
CA VAL A 164 -8.03 -5.93 -4.72
C VAL A 164 -8.40 -6.59 -3.40
N LEU A 165 -7.40 -6.97 -2.59
CA LEU A 165 -7.62 -7.54 -1.26
C LEU A 165 -8.44 -6.60 -0.36
N ARG A 166 -8.13 -5.30 -0.36
CA ARG A 166 -8.90 -4.28 0.35
C ARG A 166 -10.35 -4.24 -0.07
N ASN A 167 -10.64 -4.37 -1.36
CA ASN A 167 -12.03 -4.39 -1.83
C ASN A 167 -12.76 -5.63 -1.34
N GLN A 168 -12.09 -6.78 -1.31
CA GLN A 168 -12.65 -8.03 -0.78
C GLN A 168 -13.03 -7.90 0.69
N VAL A 169 -12.10 -7.44 1.52
CA VAL A 169 -12.31 -7.34 2.97
C VAL A 169 -13.41 -6.32 3.30
N ILE A 170 -13.48 -5.20 2.57
CA ILE A 170 -14.43 -4.12 2.89
C ILE A 170 -15.81 -4.35 2.28
N HIS A 171 -15.89 -4.89 1.07
CA HIS A 171 -17.15 -5.06 0.35
C HIS A 171 -17.69 -6.49 0.39
N GLY A 172 -16.94 -7.43 0.98
CA GLY A 172 -17.32 -8.84 1.07
C GLY A 172 -17.20 -9.62 -0.23
N GLY A 173 -16.49 -9.09 -1.25
CA GLY A 173 -16.31 -9.72 -2.56
C GLY A 173 -15.39 -8.95 -3.52
N SER A 174 -15.08 -9.57 -4.66
CA SER A 174 -14.38 -8.96 -5.81
C SER A 174 -15.08 -9.26 -7.11
#